data_AF-A0A2A9NS92-F1
#
_entry.id   AF-A0A2A9NS92-F1
#
_cell.length_a   1.000
_cell.length_b   1.000
_cell.length_c   1.000
_cell.angle_alpha   90.00
_cell.angle_beta   90.00
_cell.angle_gamma   90.00
#
_symmetry.space_group_name_H-M   'P 1'
#
loop_
_entity.id
_entity.type
_entity.pdbx_description
1 polymer ?
#
loop_
_entity_poly.entity_id
_entity_poly.type
_entity_poly.pdbx_seq_one_letter_code
_entity_poly.pdbx_strand_id
1 'polypeptide(L)'
;MTEPESAPSIFAQLLQPGSSLNPSFLAIVDASFSLLAVILLSLVYVTAGNPHVFALLGIEIALWASVKWYGFSITCLGLVH
;
A
#
# COMPACT_ATOMS: atom_id res chain seq x y z
N MET A 1 13.45 21.48 28.04
CA MET A 1 12.79 21.73 26.75
C MET A 1 13.10 20.58 25.82
N THR A 2 12.07 20.11 25.11
CA THR A 2 12.02 19.03 24.12
C THR A 2 11.62 17.64 24.64
N GLU A 3 10.32 17.45 24.89
CA GLU A 3 9.66 16.15 24.72
C GLU A 3 9.08 16.10 23.30
N PRO A 4 9.51 15.19 22.40
CA PRO A 4 8.88 15.02 21.10
C PRO A 4 7.57 14.23 21.26
N GLU A 5 6.48 14.92 21.61
CA GLU A 5 5.13 14.40 21.88
C GLU A 5 4.29 14.01 20.64
N SER A 6 4.89 13.64 19.50
CA SER A 6 4.15 13.51 18.23
C SER A 6 4.27 12.15 17.52
N ALA A 7 4.34 11.04 18.26
CA ALA A 7 4.30 9.68 17.69
C ALA A 7 3.25 8.68 18.24
N PRO A 8 2.41 8.94 19.26
CA PRO A 8 1.47 7.91 19.75
C PRO A 8 0.12 7.87 19.01
N SER A 9 -0.33 8.94 18.34
CA SER A 9 -1.67 9.01 17.73
C SER A 9 -1.80 8.23 16.42
N ILE A 10 -0.80 8.33 15.54
CA ILE A 10 -0.79 7.60 14.25
C ILE A 10 -0.59 6.10 14.48
N PHE A 11 0.30 5.72 15.40
CA PHE A 11 0.47 4.31 15.79
C PHE A 11 -0.76 3.75 16.52
N ALA A 12 -1.41 4.52 17.40
CA ALA A 12 -2.66 4.10 18.04
C ALA A 12 -3.82 4.00 17.04
N GLN A 13 -3.90 4.90 16.04
CA GLN A 13 -4.86 4.79 14.94
C GLN A 13 -4.53 3.64 13.98
N LEU A 14 -3.28 3.21 13.86
CA LEU A 14 -2.89 2.01 13.08
C LEU A 14 -3.20 0.71 13.84
N LEU A 15 -3.15 0.72 15.18
CA LEU A 15 -3.41 -0.45 16.04
C LEU A 15 -4.87 -0.60 16.49
N GLN A 16 -5.72 0.42 16.33
CA GLN A 16 -7.16 0.29 16.57
C GLN A 16 -7.77 -0.66 15.51
N PRO A 17 -8.26 -1.85 15.90
CA PRO A 17 -8.81 -2.80 14.95
C PRO A 17 -10.07 -2.20 14.32
N GLY A 18 -10.03 -1.93 13.02
CA GLY A 18 -11.10 -1.25 12.26
C GLY A 18 -10.72 0.10 11.66
N SER A 19 -9.56 0.68 11.98
CA SER A 19 -9.10 1.94 11.35
C SER A 19 -8.66 1.76 9.88
N SER A 20 -8.41 0.52 9.47
CA SER A 20 -8.25 0.05 8.08
C SER A 20 -9.52 0.21 7.23
N LEU A 21 -10.68 0.51 7.84
CA LEU A 21 -11.95 0.74 7.15
C LEU A 21 -12.14 2.21 6.70
N ASN A 22 -11.14 3.08 6.94
CA ASN A 22 -11.18 4.45 6.43
C ASN A 22 -10.67 4.48 4.98
N PRO A 23 -11.50 4.91 4.01
CA PRO A 23 -11.17 4.88 2.57
C PRO A 23 -9.90 5.68 2.24
N SER A 24 -9.54 6.68 3.04
CA SER A 24 -8.31 7.45 2.88
C SER A 24 -7.04 6.63 3.14
N PHE A 25 -7.05 5.65 4.05
CA PHE A 25 -5.87 4.84 4.35
C PHE A 25 -5.55 3.86 3.21
N LEU A 26 -6.57 3.20 2.65
CA LEU A 26 -6.41 2.38 1.45
C LEU A 26 -5.87 3.22 0.27
N ALA A 27 -6.34 4.46 0.11
CA ALA A 27 -5.87 5.35 -0.96
C ALA A 27 -4.38 5.74 -0.81
N ILE A 28 -3.91 6.01 0.41
CA ILE A 28 -2.49 6.34 0.67
C ILE A 28 -1.59 5.13 0.43
N VAL A 29 -2.03 3.93 0.81
CA VAL A 29 -1.32 2.69 0.56
C VAL A 29 -1.25 2.38 -0.94
N ASP A 30 -2.35 2.53 -1.68
CA ASP A 30 -2.39 2.39 -3.14
C ASP A 30 -1.45 3.39 -3.85
N ALA A 31 -1.40 4.65 -3.38
CA ALA A 31 -0.47 5.66 -3.87
C ALA A 31 1.00 5.30 -3.58
N SER A 32 1.28 4.73 -2.41
CA SER A 32 2.64 4.31 -2.04
C SER A 32 3.12 3.13 -2.87
N PHE A 33 2.27 2.12 -3.11
CA PHE A 33 2.59 1.02 -4.01
C PHE A 33 2.80 1.50 -5.44
N SER A 34 1.94 2.40 -5.95
CA SER A 34 2.10 2.98 -7.29
C SER A 34 3.43 3.74 -7.44
N LEU A 35 3.83 4.52 -6.45
CA LEU A 35 5.13 5.20 -6.46
C LEU A 35 6.29 4.21 -6.48
N LEU A 36 6.19 3.15 -5.67
CA LEU A 36 7.21 2.11 -5.57
C LEU A 36 7.32 1.31 -6.89
N ALA A 37 6.21 1.05 -7.56
CA ALA A 37 6.16 0.46 -8.90
C ALA A 37 6.92 1.31 -9.92
N VAL A 38 6.69 2.63 -9.95
CA VAL A 38 7.39 3.56 -10.86
C VAL A 38 8.89 3.54 -10.61
N ILE A 39 9.32 3.51 -9.35
CA ILE A 39 10.74 3.42 -8.98
C ILE A 39 11.33 2.09 -9.42
N LEU A 40 10.64 0.96 -9.17
CA LEU A 40 11.10 -0.36 -9.61
C LEU A 40 11.18 -0.45 -11.13
N LEU A 41 10.22 0.12 -11.86
CA LEU A 41 10.20 0.12 -13.32
C LEU A 41 11.37 0.97 -13.88
N SER A 42 11.68 2.09 -13.24
CA SER A 42 12.88 2.90 -13.53
C SER A 42 14.17 2.13 -13.24
N LEU A 43 14.22 1.38 -12.13
CA LEU A 43 15.36 0.53 -11.77
C LEU A 43 15.53 -0.66 -12.72
N VAL A 44 14.45 -1.29 -13.20
CA VAL A 44 14.49 -2.37 -14.21
C VAL A 44 15.17 -1.85 -15.47
N TYR A 45 14.84 -0.63 -15.90
CA TYR A 45 15.44 0.00 -17.06
C TYR A 45 16.93 0.29 -16.85
N VAL A 46 17.31 0.85 -15.70
CA VAL A 46 18.72 1.17 -15.38
C VAL A 46 19.57 -0.09 -15.16
N THR A 47 19.00 -1.16 -14.60
CA THR A 47 19.75 -2.37 -14.19
C THR A 47 19.82 -3.44 -15.29
N ALA A 48 19.30 -3.17 -16.49
CA ALA A 48 19.41 -4.05 -17.67
C ALA A 48 18.95 -5.51 -17.43
N GLY A 49 17.83 -5.69 -16.71
CA GLY A 49 17.13 -6.99 -16.64
C GLY A 49 17.69 -8.01 -15.64
N ASN A 50 18.28 -7.57 -14.51
CA ASN A 50 18.63 -8.50 -13.43
C ASN A 50 17.36 -9.22 -12.90
N PRO A 51 17.32 -10.57 -12.87
CA PRO A 51 16.16 -11.34 -12.44
C PRO A 51 15.68 -11.01 -11.02
N HIS A 52 16.58 -10.48 -10.17
CA HIS A 52 16.24 -10.04 -8.84
C HIS A 52 15.22 -8.89 -8.84
N VAL A 53 15.34 -7.95 -9.79
CA VAL A 53 14.41 -6.81 -9.91
C VAL A 53 13.05 -7.26 -10.45
N PHE A 54 13.03 -8.32 -11.28
CA PHE A 54 11.79 -8.91 -11.78
C PHE A 54 10.99 -9.60 -10.66
N ALA A 55 11.67 -10.26 -9.72
CA ALA A 55 11.03 -10.83 -8.52
C ALA A 55 10.42 -9.74 -7.62
N LEU A 56 11.13 -8.62 -7.44
CA LEU A 56 10.61 -7.47 -6.68
C LEU A 56 9.38 -6.84 -7.35
N LEU A 57 9.38 -6.71 -8.69
CA LEU A 57 8.23 -6.23 -9.45
C LEU A 57 7.02 -7.19 -9.33
N GLY A 58 7.24 -8.51 -9.43
CA GLY A 58 6.16 -9.49 -9.28
C GLY A 58 5.51 -9.47 -7.90
N ILE A 59 6.31 -9.32 -6.84
CA ILE A 59 5.81 -9.20 -5.46
C ILE A 59 5.05 -7.87 -5.27
N GLU A 60 5.55 -6.77 -5.83
CA GLU A 60 4.86 -5.48 -5.81
C GLU A 60 3.47 -5.57 -6.47
N ILE A 61 3.38 -6.11 -7.69
CA ILE A 61 2.10 -6.32 -8.38
C ILE A 61 1.17 -7.22 -7.56
N ALA A 62 1.69 -8.29 -6.94
CA ALA A 62 0.90 -9.17 -6.09
C ALA A 62 0.34 -8.44 -4.85
N LEU A 63 1.15 -7.60 -4.19
CA LEU A 63 0.68 -6.76 -3.08
C LEU A 63 -0.35 -5.72 -3.54
N TRP A 64 -0.14 -5.08 -4.68
CA TRP A 64 -1.08 -4.11 -5.25
C TRP A 64 -2.42 -4.77 -5.60
N ALA A 65 -2.38 -5.94 -6.22
CA ALA A 65 -3.57 -6.74 -6.53
C ALA A 65 -4.34 -7.14 -5.26
N SER A 66 -3.66 -7.52 -4.17
CA SER A 66 -4.34 -7.79 -2.89
C SER A 66 -5.10 -6.58 -2.37
N VAL A 67 -4.51 -5.39 -2.36
CA VAL A 67 -5.19 -4.16 -1.89
C VAL A 67 -6.39 -3.82 -2.79
N LYS A 68 -6.23 -3.93 -4.11
CA LYS A 68 -7.32 -3.72 -5.08
C LYS A 68 -8.49 -4.69 -4.84
N TRP A 69 -8.18 -5.95 -4.52
CA TRP A 69 -9.17 -6.98 -4.23
C TRP A 69 -9.96 -6.67 -2.95
N TYR A 70 -9.33 -6.09 -1.93
CA TYR A 70 -10.04 -5.62 -0.73
C TYR A 70 -11.03 -4.48 -1.05
N GLY A 71 -10.63 -3.50 -1.87
CA GLY A 71 -11.54 -2.43 -2.31
C GLY A 71 -12.70 -2.93 -3.17
N PHE A 72 -12.43 -3.89 -4.07
CA PHE A 72 -13.46 -4.54 -4.88
C PHE A 72 -14.44 -5.37 -4.01
N SER A 73 -13.91 -6.14 -3.05
CA SER A 73 -14.71 -6.96 -2.13
C SER A 73 -15.71 -6.12 -1.32
N ILE A 74 -15.29 -4.96 -0.82
CA ILE A 74 -16.16 -4.03 -0.07
C ILE A 74 -17.28 -3.45 -0.96
N THR A 75 -16.96 -3.11 -2.21
CA THR A 75 -17.96 -2.62 -3.18
C THR A 75 -18.97 -3.70 -3.55
N CYS A 76 -18.52 -4.95 -3.68
CA CYS A 76 -19.39 -6.08 -3.99
C CYS A 76 -20.36 -6.43 -2.83
N LEU A 77 -19.98 -6.16 -1.58
CA LEU A 77 -20.85 -6.31 -0.40
C LEU A 77 -21.86 -5.16 -0.26
N GLY A 78 -21.54 -3.95 -0.74
CA GLY A 78 -22.44 -2.78 -0.69
C GLY A 78 -23.59 -2.79 -1.69
N LEU A 79 -23.62 -3.73 -2.65
CA LEU A 79 -24.69 -3.91 -3.64
C LEU A 79 -25.71 -4.99 -3.21
N VAL A 80 -25.49 -5.63 -2.04
CA VAL A 80 -26.44 -6.59 -1.43
C VAL A 80 -27.21 -5.96 -0.26
N HIS A 81 -27.49 -4.66 -0.34
CA HIS A 81 -28.43 -3.94 0.52
C HIS A 81 -29.12 -2.84 -0.28
#